data_AF-A0A0K0FI62-F1
#
_entry.id   AF-A0A0K0FI62-F1
#
_cell.length_a   1.000
_cell.length_b   1.000
_cell.length_c   1.000
_cell.angle_alpha   90.00
_cell.angle_beta   90.00
_cell.angle_gamma   90.00
#
_symmetry.space_group_name_H-M   'P 1'
#
loop_
_entity.id
_entity.type
_entity.pdbx_description
1 polymer ?
#
loop_
_entity_poly.entity_id
_entity_poly.type
_entity_poly.pdbx_seq_one_letter_code
_entity_poly.pdbx_strand_id
1 'polypeptide(L)' 'MKIIYLILAFAILCINADDDDERFQPFYRQVWGYCNKEICVSTCGGDDIAECERNWTFLLIFKNGLCRCYPRLGIDIR' A
#
# COMPACT_ATOMS: atom_id res chain seq x y z
N MET A 1 40.02 -16.53 10.98
CA MET A 1 39.39 -15.45 11.77
C MET A 1 39.06 -14.19 10.94
N LYS A 2 38.62 -14.32 9.68
CA LYS A 2 38.21 -13.19 8.83
C LYS A 2 36.77 -13.30 8.31
N ILE A 3 36.22 -14.52 8.32
CA ILE A 3 34.88 -14.85 7.82
C ILE A 3 33.78 -14.34 8.77
N ILE A 4 34.02 -14.36 10.09
CA ILE A 4 33.06 -13.88 11.10
C ILE A 4 32.74 -12.39 10.90
N TYR A 5 33.76 -11.59 10.56
CA TYR A 5 33.57 -10.15 10.28
C TYR A 5 32.76 -9.90 8.99
N LEU A 6 32.89 -10.77 7.99
CA LEU A 6 32.10 -10.67 6.74
C LEU A 6 30.63 -11.00 6.98
N ILE A 7 30.33 -12.01 7.80
CA ILE A 7 28.96 -12.39 8.14
C ILE A 7 28.28 -11.28 8.96
N LEU A 8 28.99 -10.70 9.93
CA LEU A 8 28.50 -9.57 10.72
C LEU A 8 28.25 -8.32 9.87
N ALA A 9 29.16 -7.99 8.94
CA ALA A 9 28.95 -6.87 8.02
C ALA A 9 27.75 -7.08 7.09
N PHE A 10 27.54 -8.30 6.61
CA PHE A 10 26.39 -8.66 5.78
C PHE A 10 25.08 -8.56 6.56
N ALA A 11 25.06 -9.02 7.82
CA ALA A 11 23.90 -8.90 8.69
C ALA A 11 23.52 -7.43 8.97
N ILE A 12 24.51 -6.54 9.16
CA ILE A 12 24.27 -5.11 9.36
C ILE A 12 23.72 -4.45 8.08
N LEU A 13 24.21 -4.85 6.90
CA LEU A 13 23.69 -4.36 5.61
C LEU A 13 22.23 -4.80 5.38
N CYS A 14 21.85 -6.03 5.76
CA CYS A 14 20.47 -6.49 5.64
C CYS A 14 19.50 -5.75 6.57
N ILE A 15 19.93 -5.34 7.77
CA ILE A 15 19.07 -4.60 8.71
C ILE A 15 18.80 -3.18 8.19
N ASN A 16 19.79 -2.51 7.60
CA ASN A 16 19.63 -1.15 7.09
C ASN A 16 18.98 -1.09 5.69
N ALA A 17 18.80 -2.22 5.01
CA ALA A 17 18.14 -2.28 3.71
C ALA A 17 16.60 -2.37 3.80
N ASP A 18 16.06 -2.65 4.98
CA ASP A 18 14.62 -2.84 5.22
C ASP A 18 13.92 -1.53 5.64
N ASP A 19 14.68 -0.49 5.98
CA ASP A 19 14.15 0.79 6.50
C ASP A 19 13.66 1.76 5.40
N ASP A 20 13.84 1.45 4.12
CA ASP A 20 13.47 2.36 3.03
C ASP A 20 12.03 2.19 2.51
N ASP A 21 11.31 1.12 2.88
CA ASP A 21 9.96 0.82 2.37
C ASP A 21 8.80 1.14 3.35
N GLU A 22 9.09 1.59 4.59
CA GLU A 22 8.04 1.95 5.55
C GLU A 22 7.21 3.19 5.12
N ARG A 23 7.71 3.99 4.16
CA ARG A 23 6.98 5.17 3.64
C ARG A 23 5.88 4.85 2.63
N PHE A 24 5.76 3.60 2.20
CA PHE A 24 4.76 3.15 1.22
C PHE A 24 3.70 2.22 1.81
N GLN A 25 3.43 2.30 3.11
CA GLN A 25 2.36 1.49 3.68
C GLN A 25 1.02 1.85 3.02
N PRO A 26 0.37 0.89 2.33
CA PRO A 26 -0.91 1.14 1.71
C PRO A 26 -1.96 1.42 2.78
N PHE A 27 -2.87 2.35 2.51
CA PHE A 27 -4.04 2.58 3.36
C PHE A 27 -5.29 2.13 2.63
N TYR A 28 -6.32 1.74 3.38
CA TYR A 28 -7.54 1.18 2.81
C TYR A 28 -8.71 2.15 2.93
N ARG A 29 -9.49 2.29 1.85
CA ARG A 29 -10.74 3.06 1.83
C ARG A 29 -11.90 2.16 1.47
N GLN A 30 -12.93 2.16 2.30
CA GLN A 30 -14.18 1.49 2.00
C GLN A 30 -15.04 2.38 1.08
N VAL A 31 -15.65 1.78 0.07
CA VAL A 31 -16.61 2.43 -0.83
C VAL A 31 -17.95 1.71 -0.77
N TRP A 32 -19.01 2.48 -1.01
CA TRP A 32 -20.36 1.93 -1.15
C TRP A 32 -20.58 1.45 -2.58
N GLY A 33 -21.10 0.24 -2.74
CA GLY A 33 -21.05 -0.49 -4.01
C GLY A 33 -19.78 -1.34 -4.15
N TYR A 34 -19.66 -2.09 -5.23
CA TYR A 34 -18.42 -2.80 -5.54
C TYR A 34 -17.36 -1.82 -6.06
N CYS A 35 -16.11 -2.02 -5.66
CA CYS A 35 -14.97 -1.30 -6.22
C CYS A 35 -14.53 -1.88 -7.56
N ASN A 36 -13.92 -1.01 -8.36
CA ASN A 36 -13.11 -1.33 -9.51
C ASN A 36 -11.93 -0.34 -9.55
N LYS A 37 -11.03 -0.46 -10.53
CA LYS A 37 -9.85 0.41 -10.63
C LYS A 37 -10.24 1.89 -10.69
N GLU A 38 -11.17 2.28 -11.57
CA GLU A 38 -11.59 3.68 -11.72
C GLU A 38 -12.16 4.30 -10.43
N ILE A 39 -13.01 3.55 -9.72
CA ILE A 39 -13.58 3.97 -8.44
C ILE A 39 -12.48 4.15 -7.40
N CYS A 40 -11.54 3.20 -7.32
CA CYS A 40 -10.43 3.29 -6.37
C CYS A 40 -9.49 4.45 -6.70
N VAL A 41 -9.12 4.65 -7.98
CA VAL A 41 -8.33 5.81 -8.41
C VAL A 41 -9.01 7.11 -7.99
N SER A 42 -10.31 7.25 -8.26
CA SER A 42 -11.07 8.44 -7.87
C SER A 42 -11.16 8.61 -6.34
N THR A 43 -11.34 7.52 -5.60
CA THR A 43 -11.50 7.53 -4.13
C THR A 43 -10.18 7.81 -3.41
N CYS A 44 -9.07 7.37 -3.98
CA CYS A 44 -7.71 7.55 -3.46
C CYS A 44 -7.06 8.87 -3.95
N GLY A 45 -7.85 9.90 -4.32
CA GLY A 45 -7.30 11.21 -4.70
C GLY A 45 -6.62 11.22 -6.07
N GLY A 46 -7.08 10.36 -6.98
CA GLY A 46 -6.55 10.21 -8.33
C GLY A 46 -5.36 9.24 -8.43
N ASP A 47 -5.01 8.53 -7.36
CA ASP A 47 -3.91 7.56 -7.31
C ASP A 47 -4.07 6.46 -8.36
N ASP A 48 -3.22 6.46 -9.39
CA ASP A 48 -3.27 5.59 -10.56
C ASP A 48 -2.82 4.15 -10.28
N ILE A 49 -2.11 3.96 -9.16
CA ILE A 49 -1.75 2.65 -8.61
C ILE A 49 -2.77 2.13 -7.60
N ALA A 50 -3.88 2.84 -7.36
CA ALA A 50 -4.94 2.35 -6.49
C ALA A 50 -5.64 1.10 -7.06
N GLU A 51 -5.91 0.13 -6.19
CA GLU A 51 -6.44 -1.18 -6.55
C GLU A 51 -7.70 -1.52 -5.75
N CYS A 52 -8.57 -2.34 -6.36
CA CYS A 52 -9.72 -2.92 -5.65
C CYS A 52 -9.29 -4.24 -5.01
N GLU A 53 -9.17 -4.23 -3.69
CA GLU A 53 -8.68 -5.36 -2.89
C GLU A 53 -9.78 -6.40 -2.67
N ARG A 54 -11.00 -5.93 -2.33
CA ARG A 54 -12.09 -6.84 -1.97
C ARG A 54 -13.45 -6.23 -2.27
N ASN A 55 -14.33 -7.06 -2.79
CA ASN A 55 -15.76 -6.79 -2.88
C ASN A 55 -16.52 -7.74 -1.97
N TRP A 56 -17.49 -7.24 -1.20
CA TRP A 56 -18.40 -8.07 -0.41
C TRP A 56 -19.82 -7.52 -0.44
N THR A 57 -20.76 -8.42 -0.20
CA THR A 57 -22.17 -8.07 0.00
C THR A 57 -22.56 -8.46 1.41
N PHE A 58 -23.03 -7.49 2.18
CA PHE A 58 -23.60 -7.69 3.50
C PHE A 58 -25.13 -7.75 3.40
N LEU A 59 -25.76 -8.74 4.06
CA LEU A 59 -27.22 -8.93 4.09
C LEU A 59 -27.90 -8.93 2.71
N LEU A 60 -27.22 -9.43 1.66
CA LEU A 60 -27.70 -9.50 0.26
C LEU A 60 -28.02 -8.16 -0.44
N ILE A 61 -28.10 -7.04 0.27
CA ILE A 61 -28.45 -5.73 -0.28
C ILE A 61 -27.32 -4.70 -0.20
N PHE A 62 -26.38 -4.85 0.75
CA PHE A 62 -25.32 -3.86 0.97
C PHE A 62 -24.03 -4.30 0.27
N LYS A 63 -23.86 -3.83 -0.96
CA LYS A 63 -22.60 -3.97 -1.69
C LYS A 63 -21.57 -3.01 -1.13
N ASN A 64 -20.37 -3.51 -0.87
CA ASN A 64 -19.24 -2.75 -0.39
C ASN A 64 -17.98 -3.20 -1.11
N GLY A 65 -17.05 -2.25 -1.26
CA GLY A 65 -15.73 -2.47 -1.83
C GLY A 65 -14.66 -1.92 -0.89
N LEU A 66 -13.48 -2.53 -0.92
CA LEU A 66 -12.28 -2.04 -0.25
C LEU A 66 -11.26 -1.70 -1.31
N CYS A 67 -10.89 -0.44 -1.37
CA CYS A 67 -9.81 0.05 -2.18
C CYS A 67 -8.51 0.08 -1.37
N ARG A 68 -7.42 -0.36 -1.98
CA ARG A 68 -6.05 -0.21 -1.50
C ARG A 68 -5.46 1.01 -2.19
N CYS A 69 -5.15 2.03 -1.40
CA CYS A 69 -4.56 3.28 -1.85
C CYS A 69 -3.10 3.32 -1.42
N TYR A 70 -2.27 4.04 -2.18
CA TYR A 70 -0.87 4.26 -1.82
C TYR A 70 -0.65 5.76 -1.53
N PRO A 71 0.12 6.10 -0.49
CA PRO A 71 0.51 7.49 -0.26
C PRO A 71 1.35 7.96 -1.45
N ARG A 72 0.84 8.95 -2.20
CA ARG A 72 1.62 9.61 -3.26
C ARG A 72 2.81 10.35 -2.62
N LEU A 73 4.02 9.91 -2.91
CA LEU A 73 5.23 10.71 -2.67
C LEU A 73 5.26 11.89 -3.66
N GLY A 74 4.96 13.10 -3.17
CA GLY A 74 5.02 14.36 -3.92
C GLY A 74 3.84 14.53 -4.87
N ILE A 75 3.09 15.63 -4.89
CA ILE A 75 3.52 17.03 -4.91
C ILE A 75 2.48 17.84 -4.10
N ASP A 76 2.80 18.19 -2.86
CA ASP A 76 2.17 19.34 -2.21
C ASP A 76 3.14 20.52 -2.43
N ILE A 77 3.01 21.18 -3.58
CA ILE A 77 3.51 22.55 -3.77
C ILE A 77 2.28 23.44 -3.63
N ARG A 78 2.08 23.99 -2.44
CA ARG A 78 1.31 25.22 -2.30
C ARG A 78 1.88 26.12 -1.24
#